data_AF-A0A183A3R0-F1
#
_entry.id   AF-A0A183A3R0-F1
#
_cell.length_a   1.000
_cell.length_b   1.000
_cell.length_c   1.000
_cell.angle_alpha   90.00
_cell.angle_beta   90.00
_cell.angle_gamma   90.00
#
_symmetry.space_group_name_H-M   'P 1'
#
loop_
_entity.id
_entity.type
_entity.pdbx_description
1 polymer ?
#
loop_
_entity_poly.entity_id
_entity_poly.type
_entity_poly.pdbx_seq_one_letter_code
_entity_poly.pdbx_strand_id
1 'polypeptide(L)'
;MSSPVFDNTVLLPTPSYSTPAILPHPSEIPSPDLFEDDTPPQSSQRMDDRIRKAFGQPWTPSPPPTPRKEYQPWWNANHAHPIPRTITRIIQAANLDTAQSVSIFSTCQPVINWDKFAAYLVRNNRNAIFSIGGDLQSLAADARSTTRVEQDCATLLRNDRAQGQKFTNLKRKARVDLIKELVETYDARTLAELKDALSYDDRLNLYAEHGPSWKETAELACEAYVERLRKEQETTTLHEYISRNNHNRTCQKPRSTDEGCRWLDRLLAVNNIDKNRFLTQLTNIMNKKEQRINAFVIQGPTTTGKSLMLNLLTENYIYGTVQRSGDHSQFYLMNLLNKAVALMEEPRITPLTVNDFKELLGGRQFDIHVKHQPDARLRRLPVLISTNTDICQYLQSEDAKAIKARCFYHHFTVPIPSALLPEPPCMMCACHFRA
;
A
#
# COMPACT_ATOMS: atom_id res chain seq x y z
N MET A 1 1.15 57.59 39.30
CA MET A 1 1.60 57.79 37.90
C MET A 1 2.00 56.42 37.38
N SER A 2 1.23 55.94 36.42
CA SER A 2 0.95 54.52 36.22
C SER A 2 1.68 54.02 34.97
N SER A 3 2.43 52.92 35.12
CA SER A 3 3.03 52.17 34.02
C SER A 3 1.97 51.42 33.23
N PRO A 4 2.04 51.34 31.88
CA PRO A 4 1.24 50.39 31.14
C PRO A 4 2.00 49.06 30.99
N VAL A 5 1.37 48.01 31.51
CA VAL A 5 1.62 46.60 31.22
C VAL A 5 0.97 46.30 29.86
N PHE A 6 1.69 45.69 28.92
CA PHE A 6 1.08 45.14 27.71
C PHE A 6 0.90 43.62 27.85
N ASP A 7 -0.36 43.22 27.98
CA ASP A 7 -0.87 41.86 27.90
C ASP A 7 -0.61 41.26 26.51
N ASN A 8 -0.06 40.05 26.47
CA ASN A 8 0.03 39.24 25.26
C ASN A 8 -0.82 37.98 25.44
N THR A 9 -2.14 38.09 25.23
CA THR A 9 -3.00 36.93 24.89
C THR A 9 -4.27 37.37 24.13
N VAL A 10 -4.36 36.95 22.85
CA VAL A 10 -5.51 36.42 22.03
C VAL A 10 -6.85 37.19 21.94
N LEU A 11 -7.49 37.21 20.74
CA LEU A 11 -8.91 36.81 20.50
C LEU A 11 -9.33 36.84 19.00
N LEU A 12 -10.12 35.83 18.58
CA LEU A 12 -10.95 35.73 17.36
C LEU A 12 -12.38 36.22 17.65
N PRO A 13 -13.17 36.66 16.63
CA PRO A 13 -14.44 35.98 16.36
C PRO A 13 -14.91 35.96 14.86
N THR A 14 -15.72 34.96 14.51
CA THR A 14 -16.69 34.88 13.37
C THR A 14 -18.12 35.25 13.88
N PRO A 15 -19.28 35.18 13.15
CA PRO A 15 -19.65 34.95 11.72
C PRO A 15 -20.80 35.87 11.17
N SER A 16 -21.21 35.75 9.88
CA SER A 16 -22.65 35.74 9.47
C SER A 16 -22.91 35.35 7.99
N TYR A 17 -23.67 34.25 7.83
CA TYR A 17 -24.59 33.78 6.79
C TYR A 17 -24.75 34.46 5.42
N SER A 18 -24.78 33.64 4.34
CA SER A 18 -26.02 33.29 3.63
C SER A 18 -25.80 32.27 2.49
N THR A 19 -26.48 31.13 2.56
CA THR A 19 -26.73 30.16 1.47
C THR A 19 -27.84 30.70 0.53
N PRO A 20 -27.95 30.21 -0.72
CA PRO A 20 -28.91 29.10 -0.93
C PRO A 20 -28.40 27.99 -1.87
N ALA A 21 -28.90 26.80 -1.59
CA ALA A 21 -28.77 25.57 -2.37
C ALA A 21 -29.87 25.47 -3.42
N ILE A 22 -29.60 24.84 -4.58
CA ILE A 22 -30.51 23.91 -5.27
C ILE A 22 -29.66 22.90 -6.09
N LEU A 23 -29.75 21.61 -5.75
CA LEU A 23 -29.43 20.48 -6.63
C LEU A 23 -30.69 19.60 -6.71
N PRO A 24 -31.12 19.13 -7.90
CA PRO A 24 -32.18 18.13 -7.98
C PRO A 24 -31.63 16.70 -7.92
N HIS A 25 -32.50 15.82 -7.43
CA HIS A 25 -32.32 14.42 -7.08
C HIS A 25 -32.26 13.49 -8.32
N PRO A 26 -31.62 12.30 -8.23
CA PRO A 26 -31.61 11.31 -9.31
C PRO A 26 -32.74 10.30 -9.11
N SER A 27 -33.72 10.32 -9.99
CA SER A 27 -34.67 9.22 -10.19
C SER A 27 -35.10 9.25 -11.65
N GLU A 28 -34.94 8.11 -12.32
CA GLU A 28 -35.48 7.69 -13.64
C GLU A 28 -34.37 7.26 -14.62
N ILE A 29 -34.01 5.99 -14.50
CA ILE A 29 -33.57 5.16 -15.62
C ILE A 29 -34.73 4.20 -15.90
N PRO A 30 -35.13 4.05 -17.17
CA PRO A 30 -35.42 2.73 -17.70
C PRO A 30 -34.59 2.44 -18.96
N SER A 31 -34.09 1.21 -19.05
CA SER A 31 -33.61 0.54 -20.26
C SER A 31 -34.65 -0.53 -20.67
N PRO A 32 -34.45 -1.30 -21.76
CA PRO A 32 -34.16 -0.97 -23.16
C PRO A 32 -35.20 -1.63 -24.11
N ASP A 33 -35.26 -1.29 -25.40
CA ASP A 33 -35.46 -2.29 -26.48
C ASP A 33 -35.34 -1.70 -27.91
N LEU A 34 -34.53 -2.40 -28.70
CA LEU A 34 -34.56 -2.71 -30.14
C LEU A 34 -35.17 -1.70 -31.15
N PHE A 35 -34.35 -1.21 -32.08
CA PHE A 35 -34.47 -1.47 -33.53
C PHE A 35 -33.19 -1.03 -34.27
N GLU A 36 -32.81 -1.82 -35.26
CA GLU A 36 -31.73 -1.61 -36.23
C GLU A 36 -32.04 -0.41 -37.13
N ASP A 37 -31.05 0.48 -37.37
CA ASP A 37 -31.04 1.31 -38.58
C ASP A 37 -29.62 1.81 -38.91
N ASP A 38 -29.15 1.45 -40.10
CA ASP A 38 -27.85 1.81 -40.67
C ASP A 38 -27.89 3.24 -41.24
N THR A 39 -27.61 4.26 -40.42
CA THR A 39 -27.13 5.59 -40.87
C THR A 39 -26.42 6.34 -39.74
N PRO A 40 -25.38 7.16 -40.01
CA PRO A 40 -24.68 7.91 -38.96
C PRO A 40 -25.57 9.05 -38.39
N PRO A 41 -25.77 9.15 -37.06
CA PRO A 41 -26.68 10.13 -36.49
C PRO A 41 -26.05 11.52 -36.32
N GLN A 42 -26.90 12.53 -36.52
CA GLN A 42 -26.68 13.98 -36.45
C GLN A 42 -26.27 14.53 -35.05
N SER A 43 -25.22 14.00 -34.41
CA SER A 43 -24.71 14.56 -33.14
C SER A 43 -23.56 15.57 -33.32
N SER A 44 -22.87 15.54 -34.47
CA SER A 44 -21.74 16.44 -34.76
C SER A 44 -22.17 17.88 -35.06
N GLN A 45 -23.35 18.11 -35.65
CA GLN A 45 -23.83 19.46 -35.99
C GLN A 45 -24.42 20.25 -34.82
N ARG A 46 -24.77 19.61 -33.69
CA ARG A 46 -25.28 20.33 -32.49
C ARG A 46 -24.18 20.79 -31.54
N MET A 47 -22.93 20.32 -31.70
CA MET A 47 -21.80 20.76 -30.89
C MET A 47 -21.22 22.09 -31.40
N ASP A 48 -21.24 22.30 -32.72
CA ASP A 48 -20.66 23.50 -33.36
C ASP A 48 -21.48 24.78 -33.11
N ASP A 49 -22.81 24.70 -33.01
CA ASP A 49 -23.66 25.88 -32.73
C ASP A 49 -23.57 26.37 -31.28
N ARG A 50 -23.20 25.51 -30.31
CA ARG A 50 -22.94 25.93 -28.92
C ARG A 50 -21.58 26.59 -28.75
N ILE A 51 -20.58 26.19 -29.55
CA ILE A 51 -19.25 26.79 -29.57
C ILE A 51 -19.30 28.16 -30.26
N ARG A 52 -20.08 28.30 -31.35
CA ARG A 52 -20.25 29.57 -32.07
C ARG A 52 -20.94 30.67 -31.25
N LYS A 53 -21.88 30.30 -30.37
CA LYS A 53 -22.58 31.26 -29.49
C LYS A 53 -21.77 31.68 -28.26
N ALA A 54 -20.72 30.94 -27.90
CA ALA A 54 -19.90 31.23 -26.72
C ALA A 54 -18.74 32.22 -27.00
N PHE A 55 -18.34 32.43 -28.26
CA PHE A 55 -17.16 33.22 -28.64
C PHE A 55 -17.47 34.39 -29.61
N GLY A 56 -18.49 35.19 -29.29
CA GLY A 56 -18.83 36.42 -30.02
C GLY A 56 -17.99 37.65 -29.64
N GLN A 57 -16.68 37.53 -29.45
CA GLN A 57 -15.79 38.68 -29.22
C GLN A 57 -14.57 38.61 -30.17
N PRO A 58 -14.19 39.72 -30.83
CA PRO A 58 -13.06 39.74 -31.75
C PRO A 58 -11.73 39.50 -31.02
N TRP A 59 -10.84 38.76 -31.67
CA TRP A 59 -9.53 38.37 -31.16
C TRP A 59 -8.57 39.58 -31.10
N THR A 60 -8.13 39.96 -29.90
CA THR A 60 -6.99 40.85 -29.69
C THR A 60 -5.72 40.04 -29.43
N PRO A 61 -4.55 40.41 -29.99
CA PRO A 61 -3.31 39.65 -29.80
C PRO A 61 -2.86 39.68 -28.34
N SER A 62 -2.43 38.50 -27.85
CA SER A 62 -1.96 38.29 -26.48
C SER A 62 -0.75 39.16 -26.14
N PRO A 63 -0.62 39.66 -24.89
CA PRO A 63 0.60 40.29 -24.42
C PRO A 63 1.76 39.26 -24.34
N PRO A 64 3.02 39.69 -24.43
CA PRO A 64 4.17 38.79 -24.38
C PRO A 64 4.24 38.02 -23.05
N PRO A 65 4.88 36.84 -23.04
CA PRO A 65 4.91 35.97 -21.87
C PRO A 65 5.59 36.66 -20.68
N THR A 66 4.85 36.81 -19.58
CA THR A 66 5.42 37.15 -18.28
C THR A 66 6.49 36.12 -17.88
N PRO A 67 7.68 36.55 -17.42
CA PRO A 67 8.72 35.64 -16.99
C PRO A 67 8.24 34.78 -15.79
N ARG A 68 8.75 33.55 -15.72
CA ARG A 68 8.48 32.57 -14.66
C ARG A 68 8.50 33.23 -13.28
N LYS A 69 7.42 33.05 -12.50
CA LYS A 69 7.44 33.32 -11.05
C LYS A 69 8.45 32.38 -10.39
N GLU A 70 9.60 32.90 -10.04
CA GLU A 70 10.47 32.32 -9.02
C GLU A 70 9.69 32.23 -7.70
N TYR A 71 9.87 31.11 -6.99
CA TYR A 71 9.33 30.88 -5.66
C TYR A 71 9.88 31.96 -4.70
N GLN A 72 9.07 32.96 -4.33
CA GLN A 72 9.42 33.87 -3.24
C GLN A 72 9.06 33.20 -1.91
N PRO A 73 9.98 33.10 -0.94
CA PRO A 73 9.65 32.51 0.36
C PRO A 73 8.83 33.46 1.23
N TRP A 74 8.06 32.87 2.15
CA TRP A 74 6.93 33.39 2.92
C TRP A 74 7.22 34.49 3.98
N TRP A 75 8.36 35.19 3.96
CA TRP A 75 8.70 36.20 4.98
C TRP A 75 8.21 37.63 4.69
N ASN A 76 7.40 37.83 3.64
CA ASN A 76 6.83 39.14 3.31
C ASN A 76 5.31 39.18 3.59
N ALA A 77 4.92 39.18 4.86
CA ALA A 77 3.64 39.78 5.26
C ALA A 77 3.61 40.08 6.76
N ASN A 78 3.43 41.36 7.07
CA ASN A 78 2.89 41.91 8.32
C ASN A 78 3.76 41.89 9.59
N HIS A 79 4.82 42.70 9.60
CA HIS A 79 5.16 43.55 10.75
C HIS A 79 5.84 44.82 10.23
N ALA A 80 5.45 45.97 10.78
CA ALA A 80 5.81 47.30 10.31
C ALA A 80 7.26 47.69 10.63
N HIS A 81 8.24 47.05 9.99
CA HIS A 81 9.57 47.62 9.67
C HIS A 81 10.21 46.79 8.54
N PRO A 82 10.78 47.41 7.49
CA PRO A 82 11.32 46.66 6.37
C PRO A 82 12.64 45.99 6.76
N ILE A 83 12.56 44.72 7.19
CA ILE A 83 13.66 43.77 7.44
C ILE A 83 14.77 43.85 6.35
N PRO A 84 14.48 44.06 5.05
CA PRO A 84 15.53 44.18 4.03
C PRO A 84 16.46 45.39 4.26
N ARG A 85 15.91 46.55 4.65
CA ARG A 85 16.71 47.79 4.77
C ARG A 85 17.69 47.74 5.94
N THR A 86 17.30 47.13 7.05
CA THR A 86 18.17 46.99 8.24
C THR A 86 19.32 46.04 7.96
N ILE A 87 19.06 44.91 7.28
CA ILE A 87 20.10 43.93 6.90
C ILE A 87 21.05 44.53 5.86
N THR A 88 20.53 45.25 4.85
CA THR A 88 21.40 45.94 3.87
C THR A 88 22.32 46.96 4.53
N ARG A 89 21.82 47.72 5.52
CA ARG A 89 22.65 48.65 6.30
C ARG A 89 23.71 47.94 7.13
N ILE A 90 23.40 46.78 7.71
CA ILE A 90 24.38 45.98 8.45
C ILE A 90 25.45 45.41 7.52
N ILE A 91 25.08 44.91 6.34
CA ILE A 91 26.03 44.42 5.33
C ILE A 91 26.99 45.54 4.90
N GLN A 92 26.46 46.73 4.63
CA GLN A 92 27.25 47.92 4.29
C GLN A 92 28.14 48.39 5.44
N ALA A 93 27.61 48.45 6.67
CA ALA A 93 28.37 48.90 7.84
C ALA A 93 29.45 47.90 8.29
N ALA A 94 29.22 46.60 8.09
CA ALA A 94 30.17 45.53 8.40
C ALA A 94 31.13 45.21 7.24
N ASN A 95 31.05 45.96 6.13
CA ASN A 95 31.87 45.80 4.93
C ASN A 95 31.85 44.37 4.37
N LEU A 96 30.70 43.70 4.44
CA LEU A 96 30.51 42.33 3.98
C LEU A 96 30.23 42.31 2.47
N ASP A 97 30.74 41.29 1.78
CA ASP A 97 30.60 41.16 0.33
C ASP A 97 29.12 41.02 -0.08
N THR A 98 28.62 41.99 -0.84
CA THR A 98 27.24 42.05 -1.34
C THR A 98 26.90 40.91 -2.29
N ALA A 99 27.89 40.27 -2.91
CA ALA A 99 27.68 39.07 -3.72
C ALA A 99 27.26 37.84 -2.89
N GLN A 100 27.53 37.83 -1.57
CA GLN A 100 27.12 36.76 -0.66
C GLN A 100 25.76 36.99 0.00
N SER A 101 25.04 38.05 -0.37
CA SER A 101 23.74 38.43 0.20
C SER A 101 22.73 37.27 0.25
N VAL A 102 22.65 36.43 -0.80
CA VAL A 102 21.76 35.26 -0.85
C VAL A 102 22.10 34.22 0.23
N SER A 103 23.38 34.03 0.55
CA SER A 103 23.86 33.13 1.62
C SER A 103 23.61 33.73 3.03
N ILE A 104 23.72 35.05 3.14
CA ILE A 104 23.43 35.78 4.39
C ILE A 104 21.93 35.70 4.71
N PHE A 105 21.05 35.86 3.72
CA PHE A 105 19.60 35.74 3.90
C PHE A 105 19.16 34.30 4.21
N SER A 106 19.82 33.28 3.66
CA SER A 106 19.47 31.87 3.90
C SER A 106 19.87 31.35 5.29
N THR A 107 20.72 32.10 6.00
CA THR A 107 21.22 31.76 7.34
C THR A 107 20.67 32.64 8.46
N CYS A 108 19.77 33.59 8.14
CA CYS A 108 19.11 34.43 9.13
C CYS A 108 18.36 33.58 10.17
N GLN A 109 18.70 33.76 11.45
CA GLN A 109 17.98 33.15 12.55
C GLN A 109 17.24 34.23 13.36
N PRO A 110 15.98 33.99 13.75
CA PRO A 110 15.25 34.93 14.59
C PRO A 110 15.90 34.98 15.98
N VAL A 111 16.25 36.19 16.42
CA VAL A 111 16.72 36.44 17.79
C VAL A 111 15.51 36.71 18.66
N ILE A 112 15.16 35.75 19.52
CA ILE A 112 13.95 35.81 20.37
C ILE A 112 14.18 36.69 21.61
N ASN A 113 15.41 36.73 22.11
CA ASN A 113 15.79 37.56 23.26
C ASN A 113 17.08 38.31 22.93
N TRP A 114 16.95 39.61 22.68
CA TRP A 114 18.05 40.47 22.24
C TRP A 114 19.14 40.58 23.30
N ASP A 115 18.77 40.70 24.57
CA ASP A 115 19.70 40.89 25.68
C ASP A 115 20.62 39.68 25.86
N LYS A 116 20.07 38.47 25.75
CA LYS A 116 20.85 37.23 25.82
C LYS A 116 21.75 37.02 24.59
N PHE A 117 21.29 37.44 23.42
CA PHE A 117 22.09 37.37 22.19
C PHE A 117 23.25 38.36 22.21
N ALA A 118 23.03 39.58 22.69
CA ALA A 118 24.07 40.57 22.90
C ALA A 118 25.11 40.07 23.92
N ALA A 119 24.67 39.50 25.04
CA ALA A 119 25.56 38.88 26.03
C ALA A 119 26.39 37.73 25.42
N TYR A 120 25.80 36.90 24.55
CA TYR A 120 26.53 35.86 23.81
C TYR A 120 27.65 36.41 22.92
N LEU A 121 27.36 37.46 22.14
CA LEU A 121 28.36 38.11 21.28
C LEU A 121 29.50 38.71 22.11
N VAL A 122 29.19 39.27 23.28
CA VAL A 122 30.18 39.79 24.23
C VAL A 122 31.05 38.68 24.84
N ARG A 123 30.47 37.52 25.12
CA ARG A 123 31.17 36.36 25.72
C ARG A 123 32.12 35.66 24.76
N ASN A 124 31.75 35.50 23.48
CA ASN A 124 32.50 34.67 22.51
C ASN A 124 33.65 35.42 21.80
N ASN A 125 34.27 36.35 22.51
CA ASN A 125 34.98 37.42 21.86
C ASN A 125 36.27 36.99 21.15
N ARG A 126 36.30 37.16 19.81
CA ARG A 126 37.53 37.31 19.02
C ARG A 126 37.80 38.78 18.61
N ASN A 127 36.86 39.72 18.79
CA ASN A 127 37.00 41.11 18.30
C ASN A 127 36.64 42.17 19.36
N ALA A 128 37.34 43.30 19.43
CA ALA A 128 37.03 44.35 20.41
C ALA A 128 35.62 44.95 20.19
N ILE A 129 34.82 45.04 21.26
CA ILE A 129 33.48 45.65 21.23
C ILE A 129 33.62 47.13 21.61
N PHE A 130 33.23 48.00 20.68
CA PHE A 130 33.24 49.44 20.87
C PHE A 130 31.80 49.92 21.12
N SER A 131 31.57 50.57 22.26
CA SER A 131 30.32 51.28 22.51
C SER A 131 30.36 52.62 21.78
N ILE A 132 29.38 52.88 20.91
CA ILE A 132 29.26 54.15 20.21
C ILE A 132 28.09 54.91 20.83
N GLY A 133 28.38 56.01 21.52
CA GLY A 133 27.39 56.85 22.21
C GLY A 133 27.18 56.50 23.69
N GLY A 134 26.67 57.47 24.46
CA GLY A 134 26.48 57.37 25.92
C GLY A 134 25.27 56.52 26.34
N ASP A 135 24.21 56.49 25.52
CA ASP A 135 22.94 55.83 25.87
C ASP A 135 23.03 54.29 25.91
N LEU A 136 24.07 53.72 25.30
CA LEU A 136 24.28 52.26 25.22
C LEU A 136 25.32 51.73 26.22
N GLN A 137 25.87 52.61 27.05
CA GLN A 137 26.98 52.29 27.95
C GLN A 137 26.54 51.41 29.13
N SER A 138 25.30 51.58 29.61
CA SER A 138 24.67 50.73 30.64
C SER A 138 24.46 49.30 30.13
N LEU A 139 23.87 49.15 28.94
CA LEU A 139 23.65 47.85 28.29
C LEU A 139 24.97 47.11 28.02
N ALA A 140 26.02 47.84 27.63
CA ALA A 140 27.35 47.26 27.44
C ALA A 140 28.00 46.81 28.75
N ALA A 141 27.74 47.50 29.87
CA ALA A 141 28.22 47.10 31.19
C ALA A 141 27.45 45.88 31.72
N ASP A 142 26.13 45.86 31.57
CA ASP A 142 25.27 44.75 31.98
C ASP A 142 25.63 43.46 31.23
N ALA A 143 25.83 43.54 29.90
CA ALA A 143 26.23 42.40 29.08
C ALA A 143 27.62 41.84 29.44
N ARG A 144 28.52 42.64 30.03
CA ARG A 144 29.83 42.19 30.56
C ARG A 144 29.71 41.53 31.94
N SER A 145 28.66 41.83 32.69
CA SER A 145 28.45 41.34 34.06
C SER A 145 27.72 39.99 34.14
N THR A 146 27.09 39.55 33.04
CA THR A 146 26.24 38.34 33.03
C THR A 146 27.06 37.04 33.11
N THR A 147 26.86 36.26 34.19
CA THR A 147 27.63 35.04 34.47
C THR A 147 27.37 33.87 33.48
N ARG A 148 28.34 32.96 33.36
CA ARG A 148 28.40 31.85 32.38
C ARG A 148 27.31 30.77 32.54
N VAL A 149 26.47 30.86 33.58
CA VAL A 149 25.47 29.85 33.93
C VAL A 149 24.15 30.04 33.17
N GLU A 150 23.94 31.22 32.57
CA GLU A 150 22.76 31.48 31.75
C GLU A 150 22.95 30.92 30.33
N GLN A 151 22.24 29.81 30.11
CA GLN A 151 22.33 28.96 28.93
C GLN A 151 22.28 29.75 27.62
N ASP A 152 23.22 29.41 26.76
CA ASP A 152 23.44 29.96 25.44
C ASP A 152 22.17 29.88 24.57
N CYS A 153 21.85 30.94 23.82
CA CYS A 153 20.63 31.01 23.00
C CYS A 153 20.58 29.91 21.93
N ALA A 154 21.75 29.37 21.56
CA ALA A 154 21.90 28.28 20.61
C ALA A 154 21.45 26.91 21.16
N THR A 155 21.40 26.71 22.49
CA THR A 155 21.10 25.40 23.09
C THR A 155 19.61 25.18 23.35
N LEU A 156 18.84 26.24 23.61
CA LEU A 156 17.39 26.18 23.84
C LEU A 156 16.65 25.62 22.61
N LEU A 157 16.94 26.16 21.41
CA LEU A 157 16.32 25.69 20.16
C LEU A 157 16.70 24.26 19.79
N ARG A 158 17.88 23.76 20.19
CA ARG A 158 18.29 22.37 19.92
C ARG A 158 17.54 21.39 20.82
N ASN A 159 17.37 21.71 22.10
CA ASN A 159 16.67 20.86 23.05
C ASN A 159 15.15 20.81 22.74
N ASP A 160 14.54 21.94 22.40
CA ASP A 160 13.12 21.98 22.03
C ASP A 160 12.85 21.24 20.71
N ARG A 161 13.75 21.35 19.72
CA ARG A 161 13.67 20.55 18.48
C ARG A 161 13.85 19.06 18.76
N ALA A 162 14.79 18.68 19.64
CA ALA A 162 15.01 17.29 20.00
C ALA A 162 13.84 16.69 20.78
N GLN A 163 13.21 17.44 21.69
CA GLN A 163 12.02 17.00 22.42
C GLN A 163 10.78 16.94 21.52
N GLY A 164 10.59 17.94 20.65
CA GLY A 164 9.53 17.93 19.64
C GLY A 164 9.64 16.77 18.67
N GLN A 165 10.86 16.45 18.19
CA GLN A 165 11.11 15.27 17.35
C GLN A 165 10.85 13.95 18.09
N LYS A 166 11.23 13.85 19.37
CA LYS A 166 10.91 12.66 20.18
C LYS A 166 9.39 12.46 20.31
N PHE A 167 8.64 13.53 20.56
CA PHE A 167 7.19 13.47 20.72
C PHE A 167 6.46 13.14 19.41
N THR A 168 6.89 13.72 18.28
CA THR A 168 6.33 13.38 16.97
C THR A 168 6.63 11.94 16.56
N ASN A 169 7.84 11.46 16.85
CA ASN A 169 8.21 10.05 16.63
C ASN A 169 7.37 9.10 17.50
N LEU A 170 7.09 9.47 18.75
CA LEU A 170 6.24 8.67 19.65
C LEU A 170 4.81 8.58 19.13
N LYS A 171 4.21 9.69 18.68
CA LYS A 171 2.89 9.70 18.04
C LYS A 171 2.85 8.88 16.74
N ARG A 172 3.90 8.99 15.91
CA ARG A 172 4.01 8.20 14.68
C ARG A 172 4.11 6.70 14.98
N LYS A 173 4.90 6.33 15.99
CA LYS A 173 5.02 4.94 16.43
C LYS A 173 3.70 4.39 16.96
N ALA A 174 3.02 5.14 17.85
CA ALA A 174 1.71 4.75 18.36
C ALA A 174 0.68 4.52 17.25
N ARG A 175 0.67 5.37 16.22
CA ARG A 175 -0.17 5.18 15.02
C ARG A 175 0.17 3.90 14.26
N VAL A 176 1.46 3.63 14.03
CA VAL A 176 1.89 2.40 13.33
C VAL A 176 1.48 1.17 14.12
N ASP A 177 1.68 1.20 15.45
CA ASP A 177 1.35 0.08 16.34
C ASP A 177 -0.17 -0.17 16.36
N LEU A 178 -1.00 0.88 16.47
CA LEU A 178 -2.46 0.78 16.39
C LEU A 178 -2.93 0.19 15.06
N ILE A 179 -2.44 0.73 13.94
CA ILE A 179 -2.84 0.26 12.61
C ILE A 179 -2.39 -1.18 12.39
N LYS A 180 -1.20 -1.55 12.87
CA LYS A 180 -0.71 -2.93 12.82
C LYS A 180 -1.62 -3.87 13.62
N GLU A 181 -2.02 -3.48 14.83
CA GLU A 181 -2.94 -4.26 15.67
C GLU A 181 -4.29 -4.46 14.97
N LEU A 182 -4.84 -3.43 14.32
CA LEU A 182 -6.08 -3.55 13.53
C LEU A 182 -5.89 -4.50 12.35
N VAL A 183 -4.80 -4.38 11.60
CA VAL A 183 -4.48 -5.28 10.48
C VAL A 183 -4.39 -6.74 10.94
N GLU A 184 -3.71 -7.00 12.06
CA GLU A 184 -3.55 -8.35 12.61
C GLU A 184 -4.88 -8.89 13.17
N THR A 185 -5.67 -8.04 13.83
CA THR A 185 -6.96 -8.41 14.43
C THR A 185 -8.00 -8.78 13.36
N TYR A 186 -8.06 -8.01 12.29
CA TYR A 186 -8.96 -8.25 11.16
C TYR A 186 -8.39 -9.20 10.10
N ASP A 187 -7.14 -9.67 10.26
CA ASP A 187 -6.39 -10.43 9.24
C ASP A 187 -6.46 -9.74 7.86
N ALA A 188 -6.35 -8.41 7.83
CA ALA A 188 -6.53 -7.63 6.61
C ALA A 188 -5.28 -7.72 5.72
N ARG A 189 -5.43 -8.23 4.49
CA ARG A 189 -4.29 -8.40 3.56
C ARG A 189 -4.12 -7.24 2.60
N THR A 190 -5.11 -6.37 2.50
CA THR A 190 -5.10 -5.17 1.65
C THR A 190 -5.78 -4.01 2.37
N LEU A 191 -5.50 -2.77 1.93
CA LEU A 191 -6.18 -1.58 2.45
C LEU A 191 -7.70 -1.65 2.22
N ALA A 192 -8.15 -2.27 1.12
CA ALA A 192 -9.57 -2.45 0.83
C ALA A 192 -10.23 -3.38 1.86
N GLU A 193 -9.62 -4.54 2.12
CA GLU A 193 -10.08 -5.48 3.15
C GLU A 193 -10.12 -4.83 4.54
N LEU A 194 -9.07 -4.08 4.91
CA LEU A 194 -9.03 -3.39 6.19
C LEU A 194 -10.15 -2.37 6.30
N LYS A 195 -10.39 -1.58 5.24
CA LYS A 195 -11.52 -0.65 5.22
C LYS A 195 -12.80 -1.44 5.47
N ASP A 196 -13.11 -2.44 4.65
CA ASP A 196 -14.37 -3.19 4.71
C ASP A 196 -14.60 -3.86 6.06
N ALA A 197 -13.54 -4.24 6.78
CA ALA A 197 -13.62 -4.78 8.14
C ALA A 197 -13.87 -3.72 9.23
N LEU A 198 -13.39 -2.49 9.03
CA LEU A 198 -13.55 -1.40 10.00
C LEU A 198 -14.98 -0.83 9.98
N SER A 199 -15.51 -0.53 11.17
CA SER A 199 -16.80 0.14 11.30
C SER A 199 -16.75 1.58 10.78
N TYR A 200 -17.94 2.17 10.57
CA TYR A 200 -18.06 3.57 10.17
C TYR A 200 -17.36 4.51 11.17
N ASP A 201 -17.57 4.29 12.47
CA ASP A 201 -17.02 5.11 13.55
C ASP A 201 -15.50 4.93 13.66
N ASP A 202 -14.99 3.70 13.54
CA ASP A 202 -13.53 3.45 13.58
C ASP A 202 -12.81 4.18 12.44
N ARG A 203 -13.40 4.16 11.24
CA ARG A 203 -12.86 4.89 10.09
C ARG A 203 -12.84 6.40 10.36
N LEU A 204 -13.92 6.97 10.89
CA LEU A 204 -13.97 8.40 11.23
C LEU A 204 -12.95 8.77 12.29
N ASN A 205 -12.79 7.96 13.34
CA ASN A 205 -11.81 8.18 14.40
C ASN A 205 -10.38 8.17 13.84
N LEU A 206 -10.05 7.22 12.97
CA LEU A 206 -8.75 7.18 12.30
C LEU A 206 -8.49 8.44 11.45
N TYR A 207 -9.51 8.99 10.77
CA TYR A 207 -9.37 10.26 10.06
C TYR A 207 -9.22 11.44 11.00
N ALA A 208 -9.98 11.48 12.11
CA ALA A 208 -9.92 12.56 13.08
C ALA A 208 -8.54 12.62 13.78
N GLU A 209 -7.99 11.46 14.15
CA GLU A 209 -6.73 11.38 14.90
C GLU A 209 -5.48 11.44 14.03
N HIS A 210 -5.52 10.90 12.82
CA HIS A 210 -4.32 10.69 11.99
C HIS A 210 -4.39 11.30 10.59
N GLY A 211 -5.53 11.91 10.24
CA GLY A 211 -5.77 12.48 8.92
C GLY A 211 -5.63 11.45 7.79
N PRO A 212 -5.50 11.88 6.53
CA PRO A 212 -5.41 10.96 5.38
C PRO A 212 -4.22 9.99 5.42
N SER A 213 -3.16 10.32 6.18
CA SER A 213 -1.91 9.57 6.24
C SER A 213 -1.99 8.18 6.90
N TRP A 214 -3.12 7.86 7.56
CA TRP A 214 -3.34 6.51 8.08
C TRP A 214 -3.42 5.48 6.95
N LYS A 215 -3.88 5.87 5.75
CA LYS A 215 -3.98 4.97 4.58
C LYS A 215 -2.63 4.44 4.14
N GLU A 216 -1.65 5.34 3.95
CA GLU A 216 -0.28 4.97 3.60
C GLU A 216 0.35 4.09 4.67
N THR A 217 0.08 4.41 5.94
CA THR A 217 0.57 3.61 7.07
C THR A 217 -0.08 2.21 7.08
N ALA A 218 -1.36 2.12 6.74
CA ALA A 218 -2.10 0.86 6.64
C ALA A 218 -1.68 0.02 5.44
N GLU A 219 -1.36 0.63 4.29
CA GLU A 219 -0.80 -0.08 3.13
C GLU A 219 0.54 -0.74 3.50
N LEU A 220 1.46 0.02 4.11
CA LEU A 220 2.73 -0.51 4.59
C LEU A 220 2.54 -1.61 5.65
N ALA A 221 1.57 -1.44 6.56
CA ALA A 221 1.27 -2.45 7.58
C ALA A 221 0.71 -3.74 6.97
N CYS A 222 -0.19 -3.64 5.99
CA CYS A 222 -0.72 -4.79 5.24
C CYS A 222 0.40 -5.52 4.49
N GLU A 223 1.28 -4.78 3.79
CA GLU A 223 2.43 -5.35 3.07
C GLU A 223 3.36 -6.11 4.01
N ALA A 224 3.74 -5.51 5.15
CA ALA A 224 4.57 -6.15 6.15
C ALA A 224 3.91 -7.38 6.77
N TYR A 225 2.59 -7.32 7.01
CA TYR A 225 1.80 -8.43 7.54
C TYR A 225 1.75 -9.60 6.55
N VAL A 226 1.43 -9.36 5.28
CA VAL A 226 1.42 -10.37 4.22
C VAL A 226 2.80 -10.96 4.02
N GLU A 227 3.86 -10.15 4.07
CA GLU A 227 5.24 -10.64 3.99
C GLU A 227 5.58 -11.59 5.15
N ARG A 228 5.18 -11.23 6.38
CA ARG A 228 5.37 -12.08 7.57
C ARG A 228 4.64 -13.41 7.42
N LEU A 229 3.35 -13.37 7.05
CA LEU A 229 2.55 -14.58 6.84
C LEU A 229 3.14 -15.48 5.76
N ARG A 230 3.54 -14.91 4.62
CA ARG A 230 4.18 -15.64 3.54
C ARG A 230 5.47 -16.33 4.00
N LYS A 231 6.36 -15.60 4.69
CA LYS A 231 7.62 -16.16 5.20
C LYS A 231 7.36 -17.33 6.14
N GLU A 232 6.40 -17.19 7.05
CA GLU A 232 5.98 -18.27 7.93
C GLU A 232 5.49 -19.49 7.13
N GLN A 233 4.59 -19.28 6.16
CA GLN A 233 4.04 -20.33 5.29
C GLN A 233 5.10 -21.02 4.42
N GLU A 234 6.14 -20.30 3.97
CA GLU A 234 7.25 -20.87 3.19
C GLU A 234 8.18 -21.75 4.03
N THR A 235 8.26 -21.50 5.34
CA THR A 235 9.12 -22.25 6.29
C THR A 235 8.40 -23.37 7.02
N THR A 236 7.08 -23.26 7.19
CA THR A 236 6.26 -24.23 7.92
C THR A 236 5.96 -25.43 7.03
N THR A 237 6.13 -26.64 7.56
CA THR A 237 5.77 -27.85 6.81
C THR A 237 4.26 -27.99 6.67
N LEU A 238 3.77 -28.65 5.60
CA LEU A 238 2.33 -28.90 5.43
C LEU A 238 1.70 -29.64 6.63
N HIS A 239 2.40 -30.61 7.19
CA HIS A 239 1.92 -31.35 8.37
C HIS A 239 1.75 -30.42 9.57
N GLU A 240 2.77 -29.63 9.88
CA GLU A 240 2.71 -28.66 10.98
C GLU A 240 1.60 -27.63 10.73
N TYR A 241 1.45 -27.16 9.49
CA TYR A 241 0.42 -26.23 9.09
C TYR A 241 -1.00 -26.78 9.32
N ILE A 242 -1.27 -28.02 8.92
CA ILE A 242 -2.55 -28.70 9.15
C ILE A 242 -2.76 -28.92 10.66
N SER A 243 -1.71 -29.31 11.39
CA SER A 243 -1.78 -29.59 12.83
C SER A 243 -2.11 -28.37 13.69
N ARG A 244 -1.74 -27.16 13.23
CA ARG A 244 -2.14 -25.89 13.86
C ARG A 244 -3.64 -25.59 13.70
N ASN A 245 -4.37 -26.45 12.98
CA ASN A 245 -5.80 -26.37 12.78
C ASN A 245 -6.23 -25.01 12.24
N ASN A 246 -5.55 -24.58 11.17
CA ASN A 246 -5.83 -23.32 10.52
C ASN A 246 -7.27 -23.34 9.98
N HIS A 247 -8.12 -22.49 10.53
CA HIS A 247 -9.50 -22.33 10.09
C HIS A 247 -9.58 -21.19 9.10
N ASN A 248 -10.40 -21.37 8.07
CA ASN A 248 -10.82 -20.26 7.23
C ASN A 248 -11.70 -19.28 8.02
N ARG A 249 -11.73 -18.02 7.60
CA ARG A 249 -12.51 -16.91 8.15
C ARG A 249 -14.01 -17.22 8.25
N THR A 250 -14.56 -18.00 7.33
CA THR A 250 -15.98 -18.38 7.32
C THR A 250 -16.27 -19.69 8.07
N CYS A 251 -15.25 -20.35 8.61
CA CYS A 251 -15.42 -21.62 9.30
C CYS A 251 -16.18 -21.42 10.61
N GLN A 252 -17.28 -22.16 10.78
CA GLN A 252 -18.09 -22.15 12.01
C GLN A 252 -17.42 -22.87 13.21
N LYS A 253 -16.17 -23.34 13.03
CA LYS A 253 -15.39 -24.11 14.03
C LYS A 253 -16.23 -25.23 14.66
N PRO A 254 -16.62 -26.25 13.87
CA PRO A 254 -17.47 -27.32 14.38
C PRO A 254 -16.78 -28.05 15.53
N ARG A 255 -17.56 -28.43 16.56
CA ARG A 255 -17.05 -29.16 17.74
C ARG A 255 -16.42 -30.51 17.38
N SER A 256 -16.87 -31.13 16.28
CA SER A 256 -16.27 -32.33 15.70
C SER A 256 -16.07 -32.13 14.20
N THR A 257 -14.89 -32.51 13.71
CA THR A 257 -14.53 -32.52 12.29
C THR A 257 -14.69 -33.91 11.65
N ASP A 258 -15.15 -34.90 12.41
CA ASP A 258 -15.08 -36.32 12.02
C ASP A 258 -15.91 -36.65 10.78
N GLU A 259 -17.08 -36.01 10.64
CA GLU A 259 -17.94 -36.20 9.47
C GLU A 259 -17.30 -35.66 8.19
N GLY A 260 -16.69 -34.47 8.26
CA GLY A 260 -15.92 -33.89 7.16
C GLY A 260 -14.70 -34.74 6.80
N CYS A 261 -13.97 -35.25 7.79
CA CYS A 261 -12.85 -36.17 7.57
C CYS A 261 -13.30 -37.45 6.84
N ARG A 262 -14.38 -38.09 7.31
CA ARG A 262 -14.94 -39.29 6.68
C ARG A 262 -15.43 -39.02 5.26
N TRP A 263 -16.00 -37.83 5.02
CA TRP A 263 -16.43 -37.43 3.69
C TRP A 263 -15.23 -37.26 2.74
N LEU A 264 -14.12 -36.66 3.18
CA LEU A 264 -12.88 -36.56 2.39
C LEU A 264 -12.27 -37.94 2.10
N ASP A 265 -12.26 -38.84 3.09
CA ASP A 265 -11.80 -40.22 2.90
C ASP A 265 -12.67 -40.95 1.88
N ARG A 266 -13.99 -40.76 1.94
CA ARG A 266 -14.92 -41.30 0.95
C ARG A 266 -14.67 -40.70 -0.44
N LEU A 267 -14.46 -39.39 -0.55
CA LEU A 267 -14.13 -38.71 -1.81
C LEU A 267 -12.90 -39.33 -2.47
N LEU A 268 -11.83 -39.61 -1.73
CA LEU A 268 -10.65 -40.27 -2.29
C LEU A 268 -10.93 -41.73 -2.65
N ALA A 269 -11.64 -42.47 -1.79
CA ALA A 269 -11.95 -43.88 -2.01
C ALA A 269 -12.81 -44.11 -3.26
N VAL A 270 -13.90 -43.34 -3.45
CA VAL A 270 -14.80 -43.51 -4.61
C VAL A 270 -14.13 -43.15 -5.94
N ASN A 271 -13.10 -42.30 -5.90
CA ASN A 271 -12.29 -41.94 -7.06
C ASN A 271 -11.10 -42.90 -7.28
N ASN A 272 -11.02 -44.01 -6.52
CA ASN A 272 -9.91 -44.98 -6.56
C ASN A 272 -8.53 -44.34 -6.31
N ILE A 273 -8.46 -43.37 -5.40
CA ILE A 273 -7.22 -42.68 -5.04
C ILE A 273 -6.70 -43.23 -3.72
N ASP A 274 -5.48 -43.76 -3.74
CA ASP A 274 -4.79 -44.14 -2.51
C ASP A 274 -4.47 -42.91 -1.66
N LYS A 275 -5.09 -42.82 -0.48
CA LYS A 275 -4.97 -41.69 0.44
C LYS A 275 -3.51 -41.43 0.85
N ASN A 276 -2.76 -42.48 1.17
CA ASN A 276 -1.39 -42.35 1.66
C ASN A 276 -0.47 -41.76 0.58
N ARG A 277 -0.60 -42.26 -0.65
CA ARG A 277 0.12 -41.75 -1.82
C ARG A 277 -0.27 -40.32 -2.12
N PHE A 278 -1.56 -40.00 -2.12
CA PHE A 278 -2.07 -38.65 -2.36
C PHE A 278 -1.49 -37.65 -1.36
N LEU A 279 -1.59 -37.95 -0.05
CA LEU A 279 -1.08 -37.09 1.01
C LEU A 279 0.45 -36.98 0.98
N THR A 280 1.17 -38.05 0.67
CA THR A 280 2.64 -38.04 0.54
C THR A 280 3.07 -37.14 -0.62
N GLN A 281 2.46 -37.30 -1.79
CA GLN A 281 2.76 -36.51 -2.97
C GLN A 281 2.43 -35.03 -2.75
N LEU A 282 1.27 -34.74 -2.15
CA LEU A 282 0.89 -33.38 -1.79
C LEU A 282 1.89 -32.76 -0.79
N THR A 283 2.27 -33.51 0.25
CA THR A 283 3.27 -33.08 1.24
C THR A 283 4.62 -32.80 0.59
N ASN A 284 5.05 -33.61 -0.38
CA ASN A 284 6.30 -33.41 -1.10
C ASN A 284 6.28 -32.15 -1.96
N ILE A 285 5.17 -31.87 -2.65
CA ILE A 285 5.00 -30.66 -3.46
C ILE A 285 4.95 -29.42 -2.57
N MET A 286 4.07 -29.40 -1.56
CA MET A 286 3.88 -28.25 -0.68
C MET A 286 5.18 -27.88 0.07
N ASN A 287 5.97 -28.88 0.48
CA ASN A 287 7.25 -28.68 1.15
C ASN A 287 8.44 -28.53 0.16
N LYS A 288 8.19 -28.45 -1.15
CA LYS A 288 9.21 -28.25 -2.20
C LYS A 288 10.34 -29.30 -2.16
N LYS A 289 10.03 -30.54 -1.77
CA LYS A 289 11.02 -31.64 -1.60
C LYS A 289 11.52 -32.21 -2.92
N GLU A 290 10.67 -32.26 -3.93
CA GLU A 290 10.99 -32.80 -5.24
C GLU A 290 11.78 -31.79 -6.09
N GLN A 291 12.87 -32.18 -6.73
CA GLN A 291 13.66 -31.21 -7.50
C GLN A 291 13.07 -30.87 -8.86
N ARG A 292 12.49 -31.86 -9.56
CA ARG A 292 11.99 -31.71 -10.94
C ARG A 292 10.47 -31.78 -11.08
N ILE A 293 9.76 -32.11 -9.99
CA ILE A 293 8.30 -32.17 -9.94
C ILE A 293 7.86 -31.07 -8.97
N ASN A 294 7.04 -30.13 -9.42
CA ASN A 294 6.59 -29.01 -8.59
C ASN A 294 5.08 -28.76 -8.70
N ALA A 295 4.37 -29.64 -9.42
CA ALA A 295 2.95 -29.49 -9.68
C ALA A 295 2.12 -30.69 -9.20
N PHE A 296 0.97 -30.38 -8.63
CA PHE A 296 -0.04 -31.34 -8.21
C PHE A 296 -1.33 -31.08 -8.99
N VAL A 297 -1.73 -32.03 -9.82
CA VAL A 297 -2.82 -31.88 -10.78
C VAL A 297 -3.98 -32.79 -10.39
N ILE A 298 -5.15 -32.19 -10.21
CA ILE A 298 -6.42 -32.89 -10.08
C ILE A 298 -7.18 -32.71 -11.40
N GLN A 299 -7.36 -33.80 -12.14
CA GLN A 299 -8.03 -33.82 -13.42
C GLN A 299 -9.37 -34.56 -13.34
N GLY A 300 -10.38 -34.13 -14.09
CA GLY A 300 -11.61 -34.90 -14.28
C GLY A 300 -12.82 -34.03 -14.56
N PRO A 301 -14.01 -34.61 -14.83
CA PRO A 301 -15.20 -33.87 -15.26
C PRO A 301 -15.60 -32.72 -14.33
N THR A 302 -16.49 -31.85 -14.82
CA THR A 302 -17.09 -30.82 -13.96
C THR A 302 -17.80 -31.44 -12.76
N THR A 303 -17.96 -30.66 -11.69
CA THR A 303 -18.67 -31.05 -10.44
C THR A 303 -18.10 -32.25 -9.67
N THR A 304 -16.89 -32.73 -9.96
CA THR A 304 -16.25 -33.82 -9.20
C THR A 304 -15.52 -33.39 -7.92
N GLY A 305 -15.56 -32.10 -7.56
CA GLY A 305 -14.97 -31.59 -6.32
C GLY A 305 -13.48 -31.17 -6.42
N LYS A 306 -12.95 -30.98 -7.62
CA LYS A 306 -11.54 -30.57 -7.85
C LYS A 306 -11.21 -29.23 -7.20
N SER A 307 -11.96 -28.18 -7.56
CA SER A 307 -11.77 -26.84 -7.00
C SER A 307 -12.05 -26.80 -5.50
N LEU A 308 -13.02 -27.60 -5.02
CA LEU A 308 -13.27 -27.76 -3.58
C LEU A 308 -12.01 -28.28 -2.87
N MET A 309 -11.42 -29.38 -3.36
CA MET A 309 -10.20 -29.95 -2.79
C MET A 309 -9.05 -28.95 -2.77
N LEU A 310 -8.77 -28.26 -3.88
CA LEU A 310 -7.66 -27.29 -3.94
C LEU A 310 -7.90 -26.04 -3.10
N ASN A 311 -9.13 -25.55 -3.02
CA ASN A 311 -9.49 -24.45 -2.13
C ASN A 311 -9.22 -24.84 -0.68
N LEU A 312 -9.64 -26.03 -0.23
CA LEU A 312 -9.38 -26.48 1.14
C LEU A 312 -7.88 -26.54 1.49
N LEU A 313 -7.02 -26.78 0.49
CA LEU A 313 -5.57 -26.82 0.65
C LEU A 313 -4.91 -25.43 0.61
N THR A 314 -5.53 -24.45 -0.05
CA THR A 314 -4.90 -23.15 -0.37
C THR A 314 -5.51 -21.96 0.34
N GLU A 315 -6.73 -22.07 0.85
CA GLU A 315 -7.52 -20.95 1.38
C GLU A 315 -6.82 -20.16 2.49
N ASN A 316 -6.09 -20.86 3.34
CA ASN A 316 -5.33 -20.25 4.43
C ASN A 316 -3.89 -19.84 4.01
N TYR A 317 -3.49 -20.07 2.76
CA TYR A 317 -2.20 -19.65 2.21
C TYR A 317 -2.32 -18.30 1.49
N ILE A 318 -1.20 -17.58 1.39
CA ILE A 318 -1.06 -16.45 0.46
C ILE A 318 -0.80 -17.04 -0.92
N TYR A 319 -1.86 -17.27 -1.70
CA TYR A 319 -1.75 -17.86 -3.04
C TYR A 319 -1.92 -16.83 -4.16
N GLY A 320 -1.38 -17.16 -5.33
CA GLY A 320 -1.58 -16.44 -6.58
C GLY A 320 -2.31 -17.31 -7.60
N THR A 321 -3.05 -16.67 -8.51
CA THR A 321 -3.75 -17.35 -9.60
C THR A 321 -3.24 -16.91 -10.95
N VAL A 322 -3.24 -17.84 -11.90
CA VAL A 322 -2.92 -17.57 -13.30
C VAL A 322 -4.23 -17.50 -14.10
N GLN A 323 -4.42 -16.41 -14.82
CA GLN A 323 -5.62 -16.21 -15.64
C GLN A 323 -5.60 -17.12 -16.88
N ARG A 324 -6.79 -17.59 -17.29
CA ARG A 324 -6.96 -18.47 -18.46
C ARG A 324 -6.55 -17.80 -19.79
N SER A 325 -6.58 -16.47 -19.83
CA SER A 325 -6.21 -15.65 -20.98
C SER A 325 -4.69 -15.47 -21.14
N GLY A 326 -3.87 -16.36 -20.56
CA GLY A 326 -2.41 -16.19 -20.46
C GLY A 326 -1.69 -15.90 -21.78
N ASP A 327 -2.25 -16.34 -22.91
CA ASP A 327 -1.68 -16.08 -24.24
C ASP A 327 -1.83 -14.61 -24.70
N HIS A 328 -2.75 -13.85 -24.11
CA HIS A 328 -3.01 -12.47 -24.51
C HIS A 328 -2.11 -11.45 -23.80
N SER A 329 -1.33 -11.86 -22.80
CA SER A 329 -0.49 -10.96 -22.01
C SER A 329 0.78 -11.61 -21.54
N GLN A 330 1.91 -10.93 -21.71
CA GLN A 330 3.22 -11.33 -21.16
C GLN A 330 3.27 -11.26 -19.62
N PHE A 331 2.27 -10.65 -18.96
CA PHE A 331 2.22 -10.46 -17.50
C PHE A 331 1.41 -11.54 -16.76
N TYR A 332 1.09 -12.66 -17.42
CA TYR A 332 0.18 -13.69 -16.90
C TYR A 332 0.67 -14.40 -15.62
N LEU A 333 1.98 -14.37 -15.35
CA LEU A 333 2.59 -14.93 -14.13
C LEU A 333 2.84 -13.89 -13.03
N MET A 334 2.62 -12.60 -13.29
CA MET A 334 2.92 -11.51 -12.35
C MET A 334 2.22 -11.70 -11.00
N ASN A 335 1.01 -12.28 -11.00
CA ASN A 335 0.23 -12.57 -9.80
C ASN A 335 0.84 -13.63 -8.88
N LEU A 336 1.84 -14.39 -9.36
CA LEU A 336 2.56 -15.39 -8.57
C LEU A 336 3.71 -14.78 -7.75
N LEU A 337 4.08 -13.52 -8.02
CA LEU A 337 5.11 -12.84 -7.26
C LEU A 337 4.67 -12.65 -5.82
N ASN A 338 5.61 -12.91 -4.91
CA ASN A 338 5.42 -12.81 -3.47
C ASN A 338 4.25 -13.67 -2.95
N LYS A 339 4.00 -14.84 -3.57
CA LYS A 339 3.02 -15.82 -3.11
C LYS A 339 3.71 -17.08 -2.58
N ALA A 340 3.07 -17.73 -1.62
CA ALA A 340 3.51 -19.00 -1.06
C ALA A 340 3.12 -20.19 -1.94
N VAL A 341 1.98 -20.12 -2.64
CA VAL A 341 1.41 -21.20 -3.46
C VAL A 341 0.82 -20.65 -4.76
N ALA A 342 0.93 -21.38 -5.87
CA ALA A 342 0.23 -21.08 -7.11
C ALA A 342 -1.00 -21.99 -7.22
N LEU A 343 -2.17 -21.39 -7.46
CA LEU A 343 -3.42 -22.10 -7.74
C LEU A 343 -3.86 -21.80 -9.17
N MET A 344 -4.07 -22.84 -9.97
CA MET A 344 -4.45 -22.70 -11.37
C MET A 344 -5.72 -23.50 -11.65
N GLU A 345 -6.80 -22.80 -12.00
CA GLU A 345 -8.10 -23.40 -12.29
C GLU A 345 -8.34 -23.39 -13.81
N GLU A 346 -8.22 -24.56 -14.44
CA GLU A 346 -8.21 -24.76 -15.90
C GLU A 346 -7.14 -23.93 -16.62
N PRO A 347 -5.84 -24.14 -16.34
CA PRO A 347 -4.79 -23.43 -17.05
C PRO A 347 -4.78 -23.79 -18.53
N ARG A 348 -4.56 -22.78 -19.37
CA ARG A 348 -4.33 -22.96 -20.80
C ARG A 348 -2.83 -22.88 -21.08
N ILE A 349 -2.20 -24.03 -21.32
CA ILE A 349 -0.79 -24.10 -21.71
C ILE A 349 -0.72 -24.23 -23.22
N THR A 350 -0.03 -23.30 -23.88
CA THR A 350 0.12 -23.26 -25.34
C THR A 350 1.58 -23.39 -25.73
N PRO A 351 1.90 -23.67 -27.01
CA PRO A 351 3.29 -23.70 -27.46
C PRO A 351 4.08 -22.40 -27.21
N LEU A 352 3.39 -21.27 -27.04
CA LEU A 352 4.01 -19.98 -26.71
C LEU A 352 4.43 -19.90 -25.25
N THR A 353 3.61 -20.41 -24.33
CA THR A 353 3.83 -20.33 -22.87
C THR A 353 4.51 -21.58 -22.30
N VAL A 354 4.66 -22.64 -23.09
CA VAL A 354 5.12 -23.96 -22.61
C VAL A 354 6.48 -23.93 -21.92
N ASN A 355 7.41 -23.08 -22.38
CA ASN A 355 8.75 -23.02 -21.79
C ASN A 355 8.71 -22.42 -20.38
N ASP A 356 7.91 -21.39 -20.15
CA ASP A 356 7.70 -20.82 -18.82
C ASP A 356 7.02 -21.84 -17.89
N PHE A 357 6.03 -22.59 -18.41
CA PHE A 357 5.41 -23.67 -17.64
C PHE A 357 6.39 -24.82 -17.35
N LYS A 358 7.32 -25.16 -18.23
CA LYS A 358 8.38 -26.15 -17.94
C LYS A 358 9.28 -25.69 -16.80
N GLU A 359 9.60 -24.40 -16.72
CA GLU A 359 10.40 -23.81 -15.64
C GLU A 359 9.59 -23.78 -14.33
N LEU A 360 8.34 -23.29 -14.37
CA LEU A 360 7.45 -23.17 -13.23
C LEU A 360 7.07 -24.53 -12.60
N LEU A 361 6.59 -25.47 -13.42
CA LEU A 361 6.22 -26.82 -12.98
C LEU A 361 7.46 -27.66 -12.66
N GLY A 362 8.63 -27.27 -13.17
CA GLY A 362 9.92 -27.85 -12.78
C GLY A 362 10.45 -27.28 -11.46
N GLY A 363 9.84 -26.22 -10.93
CA GLY A 363 10.26 -25.54 -9.70
C GLY A 363 11.58 -24.77 -9.83
N ARG A 364 11.94 -24.38 -11.06
CA ARG A 364 13.10 -23.54 -11.33
C ARG A 364 12.74 -22.08 -11.14
N GLN A 365 13.76 -21.28 -10.82
CA GLN A 365 13.61 -19.83 -10.72
C GLN A 365 13.90 -19.22 -12.09
N PHE A 366 13.05 -18.31 -12.54
CA PHE A 366 13.19 -17.61 -13.81
C PHE A 366 12.62 -16.20 -13.71
N ASP A 367 12.99 -15.33 -14.64
CA ASP A 367 12.53 -13.94 -14.65
C ASP A 367 11.21 -13.83 -15.38
N ILE A 368 10.29 -13.02 -14.85
CA ILE A 368 8.98 -12.77 -15.45
C ILE A 368 8.74 -11.28 -15.61
N HIS A 369 7.97 -10.92 -16.63
CA HIS A 369 7.61 -9.54 -16.89
C HIS A 369 6.59 -9.01 -15.86
N VAL A 370 6.82 -7.77 -15.41
CA VAL A 370 5.95 -7.06 -14.47
C VAL A 370 5.50 -5.75 -15.09
N LYS A 371 4.22 -5.42 -14.95
CA LYS A 371 3.66 -4.22 -15.55
C LYS A 371 4.26 -2.96 -14.89
N HIS A 372 4.79 -2.03 -15.69
CA HIS A 372 5.38 -0.76 -15.23
C HIS A 372 6.56 -0.91 -14.26
N GLN A 373 7.18 -2.08 -14.19
CA GLN A 373 8.32 -2.38 -13.34
C GLN A 373 9.33 -3.21 -14.14
N PRO A 374 10.61 -3.23 -13.73
CA PRO A 374 11.58 -4.17 -14.30
C PRO A 374 11.14 -5.62 -14.05
N ASP A 375 11.68 -6.52 -14.85
CA ASP A 375 11.46 -7.95 -14.69
C ASP A 375 11.82 -8.41 -13.27
N ALA A 376 11.01 -9.34 -12.75
CA ALA A 376 11.14 -9.85 -11.41
C ALA A 376 11.46 -11.34 -11.41
N ARG A 377 12.34 -11.77 -10.50
CA ARG A 377 12.69 -13.17 -10.33
C ARG A 377 11.57 -13.93 -9.63
N LEU A 378 10.89 -14.82 -10.34
CA LEU A 378 9.93 -15.74 -9.73
C LEU A 378 10.69 -16.87 -9.01
N ARG A 379 10.49 -16.95 -7.69
CA ARG A 379 11.06 -18.03 -6.87
C ARG A 379 10.22 -19.29 -6.97
N ARG A 380 10.80 -20.42 -6.55
CA ARG A 380 10.08 -21.68 -6.47
C ARG A 380 8.90 -21.61 -5.49
N LEU A 381 7.70 -21.89 -5.98
CA LEU A 381 6.49 -22.08 -5.20
C LEU A 381 5.73 -23.34 -5.68
N PRO A 382 5.10 -24.12 -4.78
CA PRO A 382 4.26 -25.25 -5.18
C PRO A 382 3.13 -24.82 -6.11
N VAL A 383 2.81 -25.65 -7.09
CA VAL A 383 1.75 -25.40 -8.06
C VAL A 383 0.64 -26.42 -7.89
N LEU A 384 -0.58 -25.96 -7.65
CA LEU A 384 -1.77 -26.79 -7.56
C LEU A 384 -2.68 -26.46 -8.75
N ILE A 385 -3.11 -27.49 -9.47
CA ILE A 385 -3.85 -27.35 -10.73
C ILE A 385 -5.12 -28.18 -10.68
N SER A 386 -6.26 -27.55 -10.99
CA SER A 386 -7.49 -28.26 -11.33
C SER A 386 -7.72 -28.17 -12.84
N THR A 387 -8.19 -29.24 -13.45
CA THR A 387 -8.61 -29.18 -14.86
C THR A 387 -9.63 -30.24 -15.27
N ASN A 388 -10.45 -29.93 -16.26
CA ASN A 388 -11.39 -30.86 -16.86
C ASN A 388 -10.75 -31.74 -17.93
N THR A 389 -9.79 -31.19 -18.68
CA THR A 389 -9.12 -31.85 -19.78
C THR A 389 -7.63 -32.04 -19.49
N ASP A 390 -6.90 -32.68 -20.40
CA ASP A 390 -5.44 -32.77 -20.25
C ASP A 390 -4.83 -31.37 -20.37
N ILE A 391 -4.05 -30.93 -19.38
CA ILE A 391 -3.36 -29.63 -19.42
C ILE A 391 -2.41 -29.49 -20.62
N CYS A 392 -2.03 -30.62 -21.24
CA CYS A 392 -1.17 -30.67 -22.42
C CYS A 392 -1.94 -30.73 -23.74
N GLN A 393 -3.28 -30.56 -23.75
CA GLN A 393 -4.10 -30.76 -24.95
C GLN A 393 -3.70 -29.91 -26.17
N TYR A 394 -3.05 -28.77 -25.96
CA TYR A 394 -2.60 -27.87 -27.03
C TYR A 394 -1.11 -28.02 -27.38
N LEU A 395 -0.43 -29.01 -26.80
CA LEU A 395 1.02 -29.19 -26.93
C LEU A 395 1.36 -30.35 -27.86
N GLN A 396 2.53 -30.25 -28.48
CA GLN A 396 3.12 -31.38 -29.19
C GLN A 396 3.54 -32.48 -28.20
N SER A 397 3.70 -33.70 -28.70
CA SER A 397 3.95 -34.90 -27.87
C SER A 397 5.16 -34.78 -26.96
N GLU A 398 6.28 -34.22 -27.43
CA GLU A 398 7.50 -34.07 -26.64
C GLU A 398 7.34 -33.04 -25.52
N ASP A 399 6.69 -31.91 -25.81
CA ASP A 399 6.39 -30.89 -24.81
C ASP A 399 5.39 -31.40 -23.76
N ALA A 400 4.38 -32.14 -24.20
CA ALA A 400 3.40 -32.78 -23.34
C ALA A 400 4.08 -33.77 -22.38
N LYS A 401 5.00 -34.62 -22.87
CA LYS A 401 5.79 -35.53 -22.03
C LYS A 401 6.59 -34.75 -20.99
N ALA A 402 7.22 -33.65 -21.41
CA ALA A 402 8.02 -32.82 -20.53
C ALA A 402 7.17 -32.20 -19.41
N ILE A 403 6.00 -31.64 -19.73
CA ILE A 403 5.08 -31.11 -18.72
C ILE A 403 4.60 -32.21 -17.77
N LYS A 404 4.13 -33.34 -18.31
CA LYS A 404 3.63 -34.45 -17.50
C LYS A 404 4.66 -35.01 -16.53
N ALA A 405 5.94 -35.07 -16.92
CA ALA A 405 7.03 -35.52 -16.07
C ALA A 405 7.31 -34.62 -14.85
N ARG A 406 6.71 -33.41 -14.81
CA ARG A 406 6.87 -32.42 -13.73
C ARG A 406 5.64 -32.34 -12.80
N CYS A 407 4.67 -33.22 -13.01
CA CYS A 407 3.38 -33.19 -12.33
C CYS A 407 3.06 -34.54 -11.66
N PHE A 408 2.44 -34.50 -10.48
CA PHE A 408 1.64 -35.62 -10.00
C PHE A 408 0.19 -35.47 -10.50
N TYR A 409 -0.39 -36.55 -10.99
CA TYR A 409 -1.76 -36.55 -11.52
C TYR A 409 -2.67 -37.44 -10.68
N HIS A 410 -3.82 -36.88 -10.32
CA HIS A 410 -4.94 -37.59 -9.70
C HIS A 410 -6.22 -37.33 -10.48
N HIS A 411 -7.05 -38.36 -10.63
CA HIS A 411 -8.27 -38.29 -11.44
C HIS A 411 -9.50 -38.34 -10.54
N PHE A 412 -10.32 -37.29 -10.59
CA PHE A 412 -11.61 -37.22 -9.91
C PHE A 412 -12.70 -37.49 -10.94
N THR A 413 -13.27 -38.69 -10.94
CA THR A 413 -14.26 -39.17 -11.92
C THR A 413 -15.70 -39.13 -11.40
N VAL A 414 -15.90 -39.17 -10.08
CA VAL A 414 -17.23 -39.24 -9.45
C VAL A 414 -17.79 -37.83 -9.19
N PRO A 415 -18.97 -37.48 -9.73
CA PRO A 415 -19.59 -36.17 -9.51
C PRO A 415 -20.20 -36.03 -8.10
N ILE A 416 -20.35 -34.79 -7.67
CA ILE A 416 -20.98 -34.39 -6.41
C ILE A 416 -22.23 -33.54 -6.73
N PRO A 417 -23.42 -33.88 -6.21
CA PRO A 417 -23.75 -35.13 -5.53
C PRO A 417 -23.89 -36.32 -6.49
N SER A 418 -23.65 -37.53 -5.97
CA SER A 418 -23.96 -38.80 -6.63
C SER A 418 -24.34 -39.86 -5.60
N ALA A 419 -24.84 -41.02 -6.08
CA ALA A 419 -25.21 -42.13 -5.20
C ALA A 419 -24.03 -42.65 -4.34
N LEU A 420 -22.80 -42.52 -4.85
CA LEU A 420 -21.58 -42.94 -4.15
C LEU A 420 -20.99 -41.82 -3.28
N LEU A 421 -21.25 -40.56 -3.63
CA LEU A 421 -20.68 -39.40 -2.96
C LEU A 421 -21.75 -38.31 -2.77
N PRO A 422 -22.39 -38.23 -1.60
CA PRO A 422 -23.36 -37.18 -1.32
C PRO A 422 -22.68 -35.82 -1.22
N GLU A 423 -23.49 -34.76 -1.13
CA GLU A 423 -22.98 -33.42 -0.83
C GLU A 423 -22.17 -33.41 0.47
N PRO A 424 -21.19 -32.50 0.60
CA PRO A 424 -20.46 -32.33 1.85
C PRO A 424 -21.44 -32.07 3.02
N PRO A 425 -21.23 -32.71 4.18
CA PRO A 425 -22.15 -32.60 5.32
C PRO A 425 -22.19 -31.19 5.93
N CYS A 426 -21.17 -30.38 5.65
CA CYS A 426 -21.04 -29.00 6.11
C CYS A 426 -20.16 -28.20 5.15
N MET A 427 -20.03 -26.90 5.41
CA MET A 427 -19.04 -26.07 4.73
C MET A 427 -17.64 -26.59 5.07
N MET A 428 -16.99 -27.19 4.08
CA MET A 428 -15.67 -27.79 4.26
C MET A 428 -14.63 -26.69 4.50
N CYS A 429 -13.67 -26.97 5.39
CA CYS A 429 -12.54 -26.11 5.72
C CYS A 429 -11.28 -26.95 5.88
N ALA A 430 -10.10 -26.33 5.83
CA ALA A 430 -8.80 -26.98 6.05
C ALA A 430 -8.74 -27.81 7.37
N CYS A 431 -9.52 -27.45 8.39
CA CYS A 431 -9.61 -28.21 9.65
C CYS A 431 -10.16 -29.65 9.50
N HIS A 432 -10.80 -29.97 8.38
CA HIS A 432 -11.25 -31.33 8.08
C HIS A 432 -10.12 -32.21 7.54
N PHE A 433 -8.96 -31.67 7.22
CA PHE A 433 -7.77 -32.48 6.99
C PHE A 433 -7.19 -32.90 8.33
N ARG A 434 -7.20 -34.20 8.61
CA ARG A 434 -6.36 -34.79 9.66
C ARG A 434 -5.23 -35.56 8.98
N ALA A 435 -4.00 -35.26 9.41
CA ALA A 435 -2.81 -36.02 9.03
C ALA A 435 -2.91 -37.45 9.53
#